data_AF-A0AAU2SQ52-F1
#
_entry.id   AF-A0AAU2SQ52-F1
#
_cell.length_a   1.000
_cell.length_b   1.000
_cell.length_c   1.000
_cell.angle_alpha   90.00
_cell.angle_beta   90.00
_cell.angle_gamma   90.00
#
_symmetry.space_group_name_H-M   'P 1'
#
loop_
_entity.id
_entity.type
_entity.pdbx_description
1 polymer ?
#
loop_
_entity_poly.entity_id
_entity_poly.type
_entity_poly.pdbx_seq_one_letter_code
_entity_poly.pdbx_strand_id
1 'polypeptide(L)'
;MRRWSGPLYAELGALNAAPPWDVLARQAGHVDLIIGQCNRGTAPYGTSFDTARQHVVAHAAVHELAGQGHLAHLQAPAELGHLLSNLAAN
;
A
#
# COMPACT_ATOMS: atom_id res chain seq x y z
N MET A 1 22.83 -21.70 -6.96
CA MET A 1 22.24 -20.38 -6.66
C MET A 1 21.87 -19.54 -7.90
N ARG A 2 22.56 -19.65 -9.05
CA ARG A 2 22.30 -18.85 -10.28
C ARG A 2 20.87 -18.91 -10.87
N ARG A 3 20.14 -20.00 -10.64
CA ARG A 3 18.79 -20.21 -11.22
C ARG A 3 17.70 -19.34 -10.56
N TRP A 4 17.94 -18.86 -9.34
CA TRP A 4 16.97 -18.08 -8.55
C TRP A 4 17.27 -16.58 -8.62
N SER A 5 18.51 -16.20 -8.96
CA SER A 5 18.91 -14.79 -9.10
C SER A 5 18.49 -14.15 -10.42
N GLY A 6 18.23 -14.95 -11.48
CA GLY A 6 17.76 -14.44 -12.76
C GLY A 6 16.37 -13.80 -12.69
N PRO A 7 15.35 -14.52 -12.16
CA PRO A 7 14.03 -13.94 -11.87
C PRO A 7 14.11 -12.73 -10.93
N LEU A 8 14.93 -12.82 -9.88
CA LEU A 8 15.13 -11.72 -8.92
C LEU A 8 15.70 -10.45 -9.57
N TYR A 9 16.65 -10.58 -10.51
CA TYR A 9 17.20 -9.43 -11.24
C TYR A 9 16.15 -8.76 -12.13
N ALA A 10 15.36 -9.56 -12.85
CA ALA A 10 14.31 -9.04 -13.72
C ALA A 10 13.19 -8.36 -12.91
N GLU A 11 12.75 -8.99 -11.82
CA GLU A 11 11.74 -8.43 -10.90
C GLU A 11 12.23 -7.13 -10.25
N LEU A 12 13.48 -7.11 -9.75
CA LEU A 12 14.05 -5.91 -9.15
C LEU A 12 14.27 -4.81 -10.20
N GLY A 13 14.66 -5.18 -11.41
CA GLY A 13 14.73 -4.26 -12.55
C GLY A 13 13.38 -3.63 -12.86
N ALA A 14 12.31 -4.43 -12.87
CA ALA A 14 10.95 -3.95 -13.09
C ALA A 14 10.47 -3.02 -11.97
N LEU A 15 10.77 -3.34 -10.70
CA LEU A 15 10.44 -2.47 -9.56
C LEU A 15 11.19 -1.13 -9.63
N ASN A 16 12.47 -1.14 -9.99
CA ASN A 16 13.27 0.08 -10.13
C ASN A 16 12.88 0.92 -11.37
N ALA A 17 12.34 0.29 -12.41
CA ALA A 17 11.84 0.95 -13.61
C ALA A 17 10.34 1.28 -13.54
N ALA A 18 9.68 1.02 -12.40
CA ALA A 18 8.26 1.28 -12.24
C ALA A 18 7.96 2.77 -12.49
N PRO A 19 6.84 3.10 -13.15
CA PRO A 19 6.44 4.48 -13.32
C PRO A 19 6.32 5.20 -11.98
N PRO A 20 6.55 6.53 -11.95
CA PRO A 20 6.29 7.35 -10.77
C PRO A 20 4.86 7.13 -10.20
N TRP A 21 4.71 7.30 -8.89
CA TRP A 21 3.46 7.03 -8.17
C TRP A 21 2.25 7.78 -8.72
N ASP A 22 2.43 9.01 -9.18
CA ASP A 22 1.37 9.82 -9.79
C ASP A 22 0.90 9.24 -11.13
N VAL A 23 1.80 8.66 -11.92
CA VAL A 23 1.46 7.97 -13.18
C VAL A 23 0.65 6.70 -12.88
N LEU A 24 1.10 5.89 -11.92
CA LEU A 24 0.38 4.68 -11.50
C LEU A 24 -1.01 5.02 -10.95
N ALA A 25 -1.12 6.04 -10.12
CA ALA A 25 -2.40 6.45 -9.55
C ALA A 25 -3.37 7.00 -10.62
N ARG A 26 -2.88 7.72 -11.64
CA ARG A 26 -3.69 8.13 -12.79
C ARG A 26 -4.19 6.94 -13.62
N GLN A 27 -3.37 5.90 -13.78
CA GLN A 27 -3.74 4.69 -14.51
C GLN A 27 -4.77 3.85 -13.76
N ALA A 28 -4.70 3.81 -12.43
CA ALA A 28 -5.62 3.03 -11.60
C ALA A 28 -7.06 3.58 -11.62
N GLY A 29 -7.26 4.86 -11.94
CA GLY A 29 -8.58 5.52 -11.96
C GLY A 29 -9.15 5.78 -10.55
N HIS A 30 -8.96 4.86 -9.62
CA HIS A 30 -9.33 4.96 -8.22
C HIS A 30 -8.24 4.36 -7.32
N VAL A 31 -7.96 5.02 -6.19
CA VAL A 31 -6.95 4.56 -5.22
C VAL A 31 -7.47 4.81 -3.81
N ASP A 32 -7.50 3.74 -3.00
CA ASP A 32 -7.68 3.81 -1.56
C ASP A 32 -6.37 3.50 -0.84
N LEU A 33 -6.11 4.22 0.25
CA LEU A 33 -4.94 4.02 1.08
C LEU A 33 -5.37 3.46 2.43
N ILE A 34 -4.82 2.32 2.83
CA ILE A 34 -5.17 1.65 4.08
C ILE A 34 -3.96 1.65 5.02
N ILE A 35 -4.16 2.05 6.28
CA ILE A 35 -3.12 2.05 7.32
C ILE A 35 -3.65 1.48 8.63
N GLY A 36 -2.85 0.69 9.34
CA GLY A 36 -3.13 0.33 10.73
C GLY A 36 -3.01 1.55 11.64
N GLN A 37 -4.04 1.82 12.45
CA GLN A 37 -4.11 3.00 13.33
C GLN A 37 -2.85 3.19 14.18
N CYS A 38 -2.26 2.12 14.70
CA CYS A 38 -1.08 2.17 15.56
C CYS A 38 0.19 2.66 14.84
N ASN A 39 0.22 2.70 13.51
CA ASN A 39 1.35 3.21 12.74
C ASN A 39 1.19 4.66 12.32
N ARG A 40 0.02 5.29 12.50
CA ARG A 40 -0.27 6.61 11.95
C ARG A 40 0.76 7.65 12.41
N GLY A 41 1.32 8.42 11.47
CA GLY A 41 2.31 9.48 11.74
C GLY A 41 3.60 9.02 12.42
N THR A 42 3.82 7.71 12.61
CA THR A 42 4.91 7.17 13.41
C THR A 42 5.89 6.40 12.54
N ALA A 43 7.17 6.69 12.65
CA ALA A 43 8.21 5.99 11.90
C ALA A 43 8.29 4.50 12.31
N PRO A 44 8.68 3.60 11.39
CA PRO A 44 9.07 3.88 10.00
C PRO A 44 7.89 3.95 9.02
N TYR A 45 6.71 3.43 9.41
CA TYR A 45 5.63 3.16 8.46
C TYR A 45 4.67 4.33 8.26
N GLY A 46 4.27 5.03 9.33
CA GLY A 46 3.37 6.19 9.23
C GLY A 46 3.97 7.34 8.45
N THR A 47 5.25 7.65 8.67
CA THR A 47 5.94 8.71 7.93
C THR A 47 6.11 8.35 6.46
N SER A 48 6.41 7.09 6.14
CA SER A 48 6.48 6.61 4.75
C SER A 48 5.11 6.64 4.07
N PHE A 49 4.06 6.27 4.81
CA PHE A 49 2.68 6.36 4.35
C PHE A 49 2.28 7.81 4.06
N ASP A 50 2.63 8.76 4.94
CA ASP A 50 2.36 10.17 4.74
C ASP A 50 3.05 10.72 3.49
N THR A 51 4.32 10.34 3.26
CA THR A 51 5.04 10.66 2.01
C THR A 51 4.31 10.09 0.80
N ALA A 52 3.92 8.81 0.83
CA ALA A 52 3.17 8.20 -0.27
C ALA A 52 1.84 8.93 -0.51
N ARG A 53 1.08 9.24 0.55
CA ARG A 53 -0.18 9.98 0.50
C ARG A 53 -0.04 11.37 -0.13
N GLN A 54 1.10 12.04 0.06
CA GLN A 54 1.37 13.34 -0.57
C GLN A 54 1.59 13.23 -2.08
N HIS A 55 2.06 12.07 -2.56
CA HIS A 55 2.37 11.81 -3.97
C HIS A 55 1.26 11.07 -4.72
N VAL A 56 0.45 10.28 -4.01
CA VAL A 56 -0.77 9.66 -4.55
C VAL A 56 -1.84 10.75 -4.68
N VAL A 57 -2.59 10.69 -5.79
CA VAL A 57 -3.62 11.68 -6.20
C VAL A 57 -4.32 12.26 -4.97
N ALA A 58 -4.41 13.59 -4.89
CA ALA A 58 -5.00 14.34 -3.77
C ALA A 58 -6.41 13.89 -3.32
N HIS A 59 -7.04 12.99 -4.07
CA HIS A 59 -8.37 12.43 -3.86
C HIS A 59 -8.38 10.99 -3.32
N ALA A 60 -7.24 10.36 -3.05
CA ALA A 60 -7.24 9.02 -2.46
C ALA A 60 -7.82 9.04 -1.03
N ALA A 61 -8.83 8.21 -0.79
CA ALA A 61 -9.40 8.08 0.55
C ALA A 61 -8.45 7.30 1.46
N VAL A 62 -8.38 7.69 2.73
CA VAL A 62 -7.55 7.03 3.73
C VAL A 62 -8.45 6.27 4.70
N HIS A 63 -8.19 4.98 4.84
CA HIS A 63 -8.93 4.07 5.71
C HIS A 63 -8.01 3.57 6.83
N GLU A 64 -8.46 3.73 8.06
CA GLU A 64 -7.73 3.29 9.23
C GLU A 64 -8.29 1.98 9.77
N LEU A 65 -7.40 1.00 9.98
CA LEU A 65 -7.75 -0.23 10.68
C LEU A 65 -7.53 -0.02 12.18
N ALA A 66 -8.64 0.09 12.90
CA ALA A 66 -8.65 0.41 14.33
C ALA A 66 -7.85 -0.61 15.15
N GLY A 67 -6.98 -0.11 16.02
CA GLY A 67 -6.10 -0.92 16.87
C GLY A 67 -5.04 -1.77 16.14
N GLN A 68 -4.91 -1.66 14.83
CA GLN A 68 -3.98 -2.49 14.05
C GLN A 68 -2.64 -1.81 13.80
N GLY A 69 -1.58 -2.64 13.73
CA GLY A 69 -0.23 -2.22 13.38
C GLY A 69 0.13 -2.55 11.93
N HIS A 70 1.41 -2.80 11.66
CA HIS A 70 1.90 -3.03 10.29
C HIS A 70 1.38 -4.34 9.70
N LEU A 71 1.20 -5.35 10.56
CA LEU A 71 0.81 -6.69 10.17
C LEU A 71 -0.69 -6.91 10.34
N ALA A 72 -1.51 -5.93 9.96
CA ALA A 72 -2.98 -6.02 10.08
C ALA A 72 -3.55 -7.26 9.37
N HIS A 73 -2.93 -7.70 8.27
CA HIS A 73 -3.28 -8.93 7.54
C HIS A 73 -3.01 -10.22 8.34
N LEU A 74 -2.17 -10.18 9.37
CA LEU A 74 -1.96 -11.29 10.31
C LEU A 74 -2.75 -11.11 11.61
N GLN A 75 -2.87 -9.86 12.09
CA GLN A 75 -3.50 -9.53 13.37
C GLN A 75 -5.03 -9.53 13.30
N ALA A 76 -5.59 -9.07 12.19
CA ALA A 76 -7.01 -8.83 11.98
C ALA A 76 -7.41 -9.09 10.51
N PRO A 77 -7.19 -10.33 10.00
CA PRO A 77 -7.43 -10.66 8.60
C PRO A 77 -8.89 -10.50 8.18
N ALA A 78 -9.84 -10.74 9.10
CA ALA A 78 -11.26 -10.61 8.83
C ALA A 78 -11.66 -9.14 8.64
N GLU A 79 -11.17 -8.25 9.51
CA GLU A 79 -11.42 -6.81 9.45
C GLU A 79 -10.84 -6.20 8.18
N LEU A 80 -9.61 -6.58 7.81
CA LEU A 80 -9.04 -6.18 6.53
C LEU A 80 -9.86 -6.73 5.35
N GLY A 81 -10.28 -7.99 5.40
CA GLY A 81 -11.10 -8.60 4.35
C GLY A 81 -12.46 -7.91 4.16
N HIS A 82 -13.11 -7.53 5.26
CA HIS A 82 -14.36 -6.77 5.22
C HIS A 82 -14.16 -5.38 4.61
N LEU A 83 -13.10 -4.66 5.00
CA LEU A 83 -12.78 -3.36 4.41
C LEU A 83 -12.57 -3.50 2.90
N LEU A 84 -11.74 -4.45 2.46
CA LEU A 84 -11.48 -4.67 1.03
C LEU A 84 -12.74 -5.04 0.26
N SER A 85 -13.62 -5.87 0.84
CA SER A 85 -14.90 -6.25 0.22
C SER A 85 -15.81 -5.04 0.03
N ASN A 86 -15.84 -4.13 1.00
CA ASN A 86 -16.63 -2.90 0.91
C ASN A 86 -16.07 -1.93 -0.13
N LEU A 87 -14.74 -1.79 -0.22
CA LEU A 87 -14.11 -0.93 -1.22
C LEU A 87 -14.30 -1.45 -2.64
N ALA A 88 -14.24 -2.77 -2.85
CA ALA A 88 -14.44 -3.39 -4.16
C ALA A 88 -15.91 -3.40 -4.63
N ALA A 89 -16.85 -3.15 -3.74
CA ALA A 89 -18.28 -3.06 -4.07
C ALA A 89 -18.73 -1.66 -4.51
N ASN A 90 -17.86 -0.65 -4.39
CA ASN A 90 -18.05 0.72 -4.86
C ASN A 90 -17.39 0.94 -6.24
#